data_AF-A0A4Y2WR62-F1
#
_entry.id   AF-A0A4Y2WR62-F1
#
_cell.length_a   1.000
_cell.length_b   1.000
_cell.length_c   1.000
_cell.angle_alpha   90.00
_cell.angle_beta   90.00
_cell.angle_gamma   90.00
#
_symmetry.space_group_name_H-M   'P 1'
#
loop_
_entity.id
_entity.type
_entity.pdbx_description
1 polymer ?
#
loop_
_entity_poly.entity_id
_entity_poly.type
_entity_poly.pdbx_seq_one_letter_code
_entity_poly.pdbx_strand_id
1 'polypeptide(L)'
;MGGCLSIQKDPILRSYLTDKGLTKKIASNEECEKQRKWSELPFLPLEKIYSIQRREDQVKMSLVCRSWSEVYGSSIWKTFRFALIGSQFTLDTCPVMKFARKYSSMFRHVEIENIWVQDCLMMNWCRHLVEFLQILTINTQLTSIKFLYFANFLRRIDKPTYNNICREIVEFLASQRHLK
;
A
#
# COMPACT_ATOMS: atom_id res chain seq x y z
N MET A 1 -6.31 -10.83 -68.76
CA MET A 1 -5.75 -9.47 -68.65
C MET A 1 -5.67 -9.12 -67.17
N GLY A 2 -4.51 -9.37 -66.55
CA GLY A 2 -4.21 -9.01 -65.17
C GLY A 2 -2.84 -8.34 -65.16
N GLY A 3 -2.74 -7.18 -64.51
CA GLY A 3 -1.52 -6.38 -64.48
C GLY A 3 -1.46 -5.56 -63.20
N CYS A 4 -0.83 -6.16 -62.19
CA CYS A 4 -0.43 -5.54 -60.94
C CYS A 4 0.81 -4.67 -61.23
N LEU A 5 0.78 -3.37 -60.92
CA LEU A 5 1.94 -2.49 -61.06
C LEU A 5 2.82 -2.58 -59.81
N SER A 6 4.00 -3.14 -60.03
CA SER A 6 5.11 -3.35 -59.11
C SER A 6 5.82 -2.03 -58.79
N ILE A 7 5.90 -1.70 -57.49
CA ILE A 7 6.84 -0.69 -57.00
C ILE A 7 8.18 -1.36 -56.74
N GLN A 8 9.15 -0.91 -57.53
CA GLN A 8 10.56 -1.23 -57.55
C GLN A 8 11.20 -1.04 -56.17
N LYS A 9 11.83 -2.09 -55.61
CA LYS A 9 12.69 -1.99 -54.42
C LYS A 9 14.15 -1.91 -54.87
N ASP A 10 14.82 -0.86 -54.41
CA ASP A 10 16.22 -0.51 -54.70
C ASP A 10 17.21 -1.60 -54.21
N PRO A 11 18.25 -2.02 -54.99
CA PRO A 11 18.97 -3.27 -54.79
C PRO A 11 20.13 -3.24 -53.78
N ILE A 12 20.32 -2.17 -53.00
CA ILE A 12 21.56 -1.97 -52.23
C ILE A 12 21.55 -2.70 -50.86
N LEU A 13 20.41 -3.19 -50.38
CA LEU A 13 20.33 -3.89 -49.09
C LEU A 13 20.42 -5.43 -49.18
N ARG A 14 20.90 -5.98 -50.31
CA ARG A 14 20.97 -7.44 -50.54
C ARG A 14 22.37 -8.04 -50.47
N SER A 15 23.40 -7.25 -50.20
CA SER A 15 24.80 -7.69 -50.27
C SER A 15 25.47 -8.02 -48.93
N TYR A 16 24.77 -7.94 -47.80
CA TYR A 16 25.36 -8.24 -46.48
C TYR A 16 24.84 -9.52 -45.81
N LEU A 17 24.12 -10.37 -46.53
CA LEU A 17 23.73 -11.70 -46.07
C LEU A 17 24.15 -12.77 -47.07
N THR A 18 25.40 -13.22 -46.96
CA THR A 18 25.94 -14.59 -47.14
C THR A 18 27.46 -14.44 -47.30
N ASP A 19 28.33 -15.06 -46.50
CA ASP A 19 28.46 -16.50 -46.36
C ASP A 19 29.56 -16.83 -45.31
N LYS A 20 29.52 -18.08 -44.82
CA LYS A 20 30.60 -18.85 -44.16
C LYS A 20 30.76 -18.72 -42.64
N GLY A 21 29.90 -19.45 -41.94
CA GLY A 21 30.17 -19.86 -40.55
C GLY A 21 29.11 -20.70 -39.86
N LEU A 22 28.10 -21.23 -40.56
CA LEU A 22 27.16 -22.19 -39.99
C LEU A 22 27.77 -23.60 -40.01
N THR A 23 28.46 -23.98 -38.94
CA THR A 23 28.53 -25.36 -38.39
C THR A 23 29.46 -25.40 -37.18
N LYS A 24 29.11 -24.67 -36.12
CA LYS A 24 29.56 -25.04 -34.77
C LYS A 24 28.32 -25.42 -33.98
N LYS A 25 28.17 -26.74 -33.81
CA LYS A 25 27.27 -27.44 -32.88
C LYS A 25 26.57 -26.48 -31.92
N ILE A 26 25.26 -26.38 -32.08
CA ILE A 26 24.34 -26.07 -31.00
C ILE A 26 24.55 -27.19 -29.96
N ALA A 27 25.50 -26.98 -29.07
CA ALA A 27 25.72 -27.80 -27.89
C ALA A 27 25.78 -26.80 -26.73
N SER A 28 24.79 -26.95 -25.85
CA SER A 28 24.70 -26.34 -24.53
C SER A 28 24.89 -24.82 -24.47
N ASN A 29 23.76 -24.11 -24.56
CA ASN A 29 23.43 -23.16 -23.51
C ASN A 29 21.92 -23.19 -23.28
N GLU A 30 21.42 -24.33 -22.77
CA GLU A 30 20.13 -24.43 -22.06
C GLU A 30 20.17 -23.71 -20.69
N GLU A 31 21.03 -22.71 -20.53
CA GLU A 31 21.01 -21.73 -19.46
C GLU A 31 20.60 -20.35 -19.98
N CYS A 32 19.92 -20.30 -21.14
CA CYS A 32 19.22 -19.13 -21.61
C CYS A 32 18.00 -18.87 -20.68
N GLU A 33 18.23 -18.03 -19.68
CA GLU A 33 17.25 -17.35 -18.84
C GLU A 33 16.04 -18.18 -18.40
N LYS A 34 16.16 -18.86 -17.24
CA LYS A 34 14.98 -19.11 -16.42
C LYS A 34 14.33 -17.76 -16.15
N GLN A 35 13.33 -17.37 -16.96
CA GLN A 35 12.56 -16.15 -16.76
C GLN A 35 12.10 -16.17 -15.31
N ARG A 36 12.72 -15.32 -14.47
CA ARG A 36 12.39 -15.25 -13.05
C ARG A 36 10.92 -14.83 -12.96
N LYS A 37 10.07 -15.75 -12.54
CA LYS A 37 8.64 -15.49 -12.41
C LYS A 37 8.42 -14.61 -11.19
N TRP A 38 7.92 -13.41 -11.41
CA TRP A 38 7.55 -12.48 -10.34
C TRP A 38 6.49 -13.04 -9.37
N SER A 39 5.73 -14.05 -9.81
CA SER A 39 4.78 -14.79 -8.96
C SER A 39 5.44 -15.72 -7.95
N GLU A 40 6.72 -16.05 -8.13
CA GLU A 40 7.49 -16.99 -7.30
C GLU A 40 8.56 -16.27 -6.46
N LEU A 41 8.42 -14.95 -6.31
CA LEU A 41 9.30 -14.17 -5.44
C LEU A 41 9.25 -14.68 -4.00
N PRO A 42 10.40 -14.89 -3.34
CA PRO A 42 10.42 -15.24 -1.92
C PRO A 42 9.77 -14.14 -1.07
N PHE A 43 9.30 -14.55 0.12
CA PHE A 43 8.56 -13.67 1.04
C PHE A 43 9.28 -12.36 1.36
N LEU A 44 10.56 -12.41 1.75
CA LEU A 44 11.30 -11.23 2.22
C LEU A 44 11.48 -10.15 1.12
N PRO A 45 11.92 -10.49 -0.12
CA PRO A 45 11.90 -9.54 -1.23
C PRO A 45 10.53 -8.93 -1.49
N LEU A 46 9.47 -9.76 -1.50
CA LEU A 46 8.12 -9.31 -1.80
C LEU A 46 7.59 -8.37 -0.71
N GLU A 47 7.81 -8.70 0.57
CA GLU A 47 7.52 -7.84 1.72
C GLU A 47 8.22 -6.48 1.60
N LYS A 48 9.49 -6.46 1.19
CA LYS A 48 10.25 -5.23 0.97
C LYS A 48 9.64 -4.39 -0.15
N ILE A 49 9.18 -5.00 -1.24
CA ILE A 49 8.48 -4.29 -2.32
C ILE A 49 7.20 -3.65 -1.76
N TYR A 50 6.37 -4.39 -1.02
CA TYR A 50 5.17 -3.81 -0.39
C TYR A 50 5.49 -2.62 0.52
N SER A 51 6.58 -2.71 1.30
CA SER A 51 6.94 -1.70 2.31
C SER A 51 7.19 -0.30 1.74
N ILE A 52 7.60 -0.20 0.47
CA ILE A 52 7.89 1.08 -0.20
C ILE A 52 6.70 1.65 -0.98
N GLN A 53 5.60 0.91 -1.10
CA GLN A 53 4.43 1.29 -1.90
C GLN A 53 3.34 1.94 -1.05
N ARG A 54 2.52 2.79 -1.69
CA ARG A 54 1.34 3.39 -1.06
C ARG A 54 0.23 2.35 -0.86
N ARG A 55 -0.68 2.59 0.07
CA ARG A 55 -1.75 1.63 0.42
C ARG A 55 -2.60 1.23 -0.77
N GLU A 56 -2.91 2.17 -1.65
CA GLU A 56 -3.70 1.94 -2.85
C GLU A 56 -2.99 0.96 -3.81
N ASP A 57 -1.67 1.08 -3.92
CA ASP A 57 -0.86 0.22 -4.77
C ASP A 57 -0.65 -1.15 -4.12
N GLN A 58 -0.48 -1.23 -2.79
CA GLN A 58 -0.44 -2.50 -2.07
C GLN A 58 -1.73 -3.31 -2.29
N VAL A 59 -2.90 -2.67 -2.33
CA VAL A 59 -4.17 -3.35 -2.66
C VAL A 59 -4.11 -3.92 -4.07
N LYS A 60 -3.71 -3.13 -5.08
CA LYS A 60 -3.62 -3.62 -6.47
C LYS A 60 -2.62 -4.76 -6.61
N MET A 61 -1.48 -4.65 -5.96
CA MET A 61 -0.44 -5.67 -5.89
C MET A 61 -0.98 -6.99 -5.34
N SER A 62 -1.84 -6.94 -4.32
CA SER A 62 -2.43 -8.16 -3.71
C SER A 62 -3.36 -8.94 -4.66
N LEU A 63 -3.81 -8.31 -5.75
CA LEU A 63 -4.70 -8.90 -6.73
C LEU A 63 -3.96 -9.62 -7.88
N VAL A 64 -2.63 -9.53 -7.93
CA VAL A 64 -1.82 -10.10 -9.02
C VAL A 64 -1.83 -11.63 -8.99
N CYS A 65 -1.49 -12.23 -7.86
CA CYS A 65 -1.53 -13.68 -7.66
C CYS A 65 -1.61 -14.06 -6.18
N ARG A 66 -1.76 -15.36 -5.89
CA ARG A 66 -1.89 -15.89 -4.52
C ARG A 66 -0.72 -15.49 -3.61
N SER A 67 0.52 -15.65 -4.08
CA SER A 67 1.72 -15.31 -3.29
C SER A 67 1.73 -13.84 -2.84
N TRP A 68 1.32 -12.92 -3.73
CA TRP A 68 1.22 -11.50 -3.43
C TRP A 68 0.12 -11.19 -2.41
N SER A 69 -1.02 -11.87 -2.53
CA SER A 69 -2.12 -11.77 -1.56
C SER A 69 -1.73 -12.26 -0.15
N GLU A 70 -0.99 -13.36 -0.05
CA GLU A 70 -0.56 -13.94 1.23
C GLU A 70 0.39 -13.01 2.01
N VAL A 71 1.33 -12.37 1.31
CA VAL A 71 2.20 -11.36 1.92
C VAL A 71 1.37 -10.17 2.40
N TYR A 72 0.48 -9.65 1.55
CA TYR A 72 -0.40 -8.54 1.91
C TYR A 72 -1.25 -8.83 3.16
N GLY A 73 -1.72 -10.06 3.33
CA GLY A 73 -2.55 -10.47 4.47
C GLY A 73 -1.80 -10.73 5.77
N SER A 74 -0.46 -10.65 5.81
CA SER A 74 0.34 -11.07 6.96
C SER A 74 1.17 -9.94 7.58
N SER A 75 2.33 -9.62 7.02
CA SER A 75 3.31 -8.76 7.69
C SER A 75 3.13 -7.27 7.41
N ILE A 76 2.45 -6.93 6.32
CA ILE A 76 2.26 -5.55 5.85
C ILE A 76 1.43 -4.70 6.83
N TRP A 77 0.66 -5.35 7.71
CA TRP A 77 -0.19 -4.69 8.69
C TRP A 77 0.49 -4.42 10.04
N LYS A 78 1.73 -4.85 10.25
CA LYS A 78 2.48 -4.52 11.47
C LYS A 78 2.66 -3.01 11.66
N THR A 79 2.73 -2.27 10.56
CA THR A 79 2.74 -0.80 10.58
C THR A 79 1.46 -0.29 9.92
N PHE A 80 0.77 0.62 10.59
CA PHE A 80 -0.47 1.21 10.09
C PHE A 80 -0.46 2.73 10.26
N ARG A 81 -0.89 3.45 9.22
CA ARG A 81 -1.05 4.90 9.24
C ARG A 81 -2.52 5.23 9.08
N PHE A 82 -3.10 5.84 10.11
CA PHE A 82 -4.42 6.43 10.06
C PHE A 82 -4.28 7.88 9.59
N ALA A 83 -4.59 8.12 8.32
CA ALA A 83 -4.60 9.44 7.71
C ALA A 83 -5.80 9.51 6.75
N LEU A 84 -6.64 10.52 6.91
CA LEU A 84 -7.77 10.76 6.01
C LEU A 84 -7.37 11.82 4.98
N ILE A 85 -7.73 11.60 3.71
CA ILE A 85 -7.40 12.51 2.62
C ILE A 85 -8.69 12.93 1.90
N GLY A 86 -8.88 14.24 1.71
CA GLY A 86 -9.84 14.83 0.77
C GLY A 86 -11.29 14.33 0.90
N SER A 87 -11.77 13.57 -0.08
CA SER A 87 -13.14 13.04 -0.10
C SER A 87 -13.44 12.00 0.99
N GLN A 88 -12.43 11.49 1.69
CA GLN A 88 -12.65 10.54 2.78
C GLN A 88 -13.26 11.17 4.03
N PHE A 89 -13.19 12.50 4.14
CA PHE A 89 -13.81 13.25 5.25
C PHE A 89 -15.33 13.45 5.07
N THR A 90 -15.83 13.37 3.84
CA THR A 90 -17.25 13.57 3.50
C THR A 90 -18.06 12.27 3.52
N LEU A 91 -17.40 11.13 3.61
CA LEU A 91 -18.06 9.82 3.61
C LEU A 91 -18.49 9.44 5.03
N ASP A 92 -19.71 8.95 5.17
CA ASP A 92 -20.17 8.35 6.44
C ASP A 92 -19.37 7.09 6.80
N THR A 93 -18.78 6.44 5.80
CA THR A 93 -17.88 5.30 5.99
C THR A 93 -16.46 5.66 5.57
N CYS A 94 -15.55 5.66 6.54
CA CYS A 94 -14.13 5.87 6.30
C CYS A 94 -13.51 4.60 5.69
N PRO A 95 -12.94 4.64 4.46
CA PRO A 95 -12.36 3.44 3.83
C PRO A 95 -11.20 2.84 4.64
N VAL A 96 -10.45 3.67 5.35
CA VAL A 96 -9.36 3.27 6.25
C VAL A 96 -9.87 2.37 7.38
N MET A 97 -11.09 2.61 7.87
CA MET A 97 -11.69 1.83 8.95
C MET A 97 -11.97 0.38 8.57
N LYS A 98 -12.20 0.08 7.28
CA LYS A 98 -12.32 -1.30 6.80
C LYS A 98 -11.05 -2.11 7.10
N PHE A 99 -9.88 -1.49 6.92
CA PHE A 99 -8.60 -2.12 7.19
C PHE A 99 -8.32 -2.20 8.69
N ALA A 100 -8.64 -1.16 9.45
CA ALA A 100 -8.51 -1.16 10.90
C ALA A 100 -9.32 -2.31 11.53
N ARG A 101 -10.59 -2.47 11.14
CA ARG A 101 -11.44 -3.57 11.63
C ARG A 101 -10.91 -4.94 11.25
N LYS A 102 -10.35 -5.09 10.04
CA LYS A 102 -9.87 -6.39 9.54
C LYS A 102 -8.51 -6.80 10.11
N TYR A 103 -7.59 -5.86 10.29
CA TYR A 103 -6.17 -6.17 10.52
C TYR A 103 -5.62 -5.58 11.82
N SER A 104 -6.43 -4.91 12.64
CA SER A 104 -5.95 -4.27 13.88
C SER A 104 -5.16 -5.20 14.79
N SER A 105 -5.52 -6.48 14.89
CA SER A 105 -4.77 -7.45 15.70
C SER A 105 -3.31 -7.66 15.28
N MET A 106 -2.96 -7.27 14.06
CA MET A 106 -1.60 -7.34 13.54
C MET A 106 -0.80 -6.06 13.82
N PHE A 107 -1.45 -4.97 14.23
CA PHE A 107 -0.80 -3.67 14.38
C PHE A 107 0.21 -3.71 15.53
N ARG A 108 1.42 -3.21 15.25
CA ARG A 108 2.50 -3.01 16.22
C ARG A 108 2.88 -1.54 16.31
N HIS A 109 2.96 -0.87 15.16
CA HIS A 109 3.31 0.53 15.04
C HIS A 109 2.16 1.28 14.37
N VAL A 110 1.58 2.26 15.08
CA VAL A 110 0.48 3.08 14.56
C VAL A 110 0.91 4.54 14.48
N GLU A 111 0.68 5.16 13.33
CA GLU A 111 0.80 6.61 13.15
C GLU A 111 -0.61 7.18 12.92
N ILE A 112 -1.03 8.09 13.79
CA ILE A 112 -2.28 8.85 13.65
C ILE A 112 -1.90 10.24 13.17
N GLU A 113 -2.28 10.57 11.96
CA GLU A 113 -1.92 11.83 11.33
C GLU A 113 -3.16 12.67 11.08
N ASN A 114 -3.12 13.90 11.57
CA ASN A 114 -4.07 14.91 11.15
C ASN A 114 -3.49 15.72 9.98
N ILE A 115 -4.14 15.65 8.83
CA ILE A 115 -3.85 16.50 7.68
C ILE A 115 -4.74 17.75 7.78
N TRP A 116 -4.35 18.89 7.21
CA TRP A 116 -5.18 20.11 7.29
C TRP A 116 -6.58 19.86 6.70
N VAL A 117 -7.60 20.06 7.53
CA VAL A 117 -9.01 19.86 7.18
C VAL A 117 -9.76 21.19 7.34
N GLN A 118 -10.73 21.44 6.47
CA GLN A 118 -11.74 22.48 6.70
C GLN A 118 -12.56 22.17 7.97
N ASP A 119 -12.99 23.20 8.69
CA ASP A 119 -13.63 23.04 10.00
C ASP A 119 -14.90 22.17 9.95
N CYS A 120 -15.70 22.25 8.89
CA CYS A 120 -16.91 21.44 8.71
C CYS A 120 -16.64 19.93 8.61
N LEU A 121 -15.45 19.55 8.15
CA LEU A 121 -15.01 18.16 7.98
C LEU A 121 -14.25 17.65 9.21
N MET A 122 -13.87 18.55 10.13
CA MET A 122 -13.17 18.23 11.36
C MET A 122 -14.00 17.32 12.26
N MET A 123 -15.32 17.54 12.34
CA MET A 123 -16.21 16.72 13.17
C MET A 123 -16.28 15.27 12.69
N ASN A 124 -16.30 15.04 11.38
CA ASN A 124 -16.25 13.68 10.83
C ASN A 124 -14.91 13.00 11.13
N TRP A 125 -13.80 13.74 11.04
CA TRP A 125 -12.50 13.21 11.44
C TRP A 125 -12.46 12.85 12.92
N CYS A 126 -12.99 13.70 13.80
CA CYS A 126 -13.09 13.42 15.24
C CYS A 126 -13.86 12.13 15.51
N ARG A 127 -15.02 11.95 14.84
CA ARG A 127 -15.83 10.74 14.94
C ARG A 127 -15.04 9.49 14.52
N HIS A 128 -14.34 9.54 13.39
CA HIS A 128 -13.54 8.41 12.92
C HIS A 128 -12.31 8.16 13.79
N LEU A 129 -11.69 9.19 14.37
CA LEU A 129 -10.61 9.04 15.32
C LEU A 129 -11.07 8.27 16.56
N VAL A 130 -12.20 8.67 17.16
CA VAL A 130 -12.76 7.99 18.34
C VAL A 130 -13.03 6.52 18.03
N GLU A 131 -13.70 6.24 16.93
CA GLU A 131 -13.97 4.87 16.51
C GLU A 131 -12.67 4.07 16.26
N PHE A 132 -11.65 4.71 15.69
CA PHE A 132 -10.35 4.09 15.47
C PHE A 132 -9.65 3.76 16.79
N LEU A 133 -9.64 4.68 17.76
CA LEU A 133 -9.08 4.44 19.09
C LEU A 133 -9.76 3.26 19.79
N GLN A 134 -11.09 3.15 19.68
CA GLN A 134 -11.85 2.01 20.23
C GLN A 134 -11.43 0.68 19.59
N ILE A 135 -11.22 0.64 18.27
CA ILE A 135 -10.68 -0.56 17.60
C ILE A 135 -9.29 -0.91 18.15
N LEU A 136 -8.43 0.09 18.36
CA LEU A 136 -7.08 -0.15 18.88
C LEU A 136 -7.15 -0.73 20.30
N THR A 137 -7.97 -0.16 21.17
CA THR A 137 -8.17 -0.60 22.55
C THR A 137 -8.52 -2.09 22.64
N ILE A 138 -9.38 -2.59 21.75
CA ILE A 138 -9.88 -3.98 21.81
C ILE A 138 -8.88 -4.98 21.24
N ASN A 139 -8.27 -4.66 20.10
CA ASN A 139 -7.66 -5.68 19.25
C ASN A 139 -6.13 -5.65 19.22
N THR A 140 -5.49 -4.60 19.73
CA THR A 140 -4.07 -4.37 19.41
C THR A 140 -3.11 -4.74 20.53
N GLN A 141 -1.88 -5.07 20.14
CA GLN A 141 -0.72 -5.18 21.02
C GLN A 141 0.37 -4.22 20.50
N LEU A 142 0.10 -2.93 20.67
CA LEU A 142 0.96 -1.87 20.14
C LEU A 142 2.27 -1.80 20.91
N THR A 143 3.36 -1.60 20.16
CA THR A 143 4.69 -1.30 20.70
C THR A 143 5.02 0.17 20.56
N SER A 144 4.41 0.88 19.60
CA SER A 144 4.55 2.33 19.47
C SER A 144 3.31 2.97 18.84
N ILE A 145 3.01 4.19 19.29
CA ILE A 145 2.05 5.07 18.63
C ILE A 145 2.66 6.45 18.43
N LYS A 146 2.32 7.11 17.32
CA LYS A 146 2.69 8.51 17.06
C LYS A 146 1.47 9.33 16.69
N PHE A 147 1.37 10.51 17.28
CA PHE A 147 0.36 11.51 16.94
C PHE A 147 1.04 12.63 16.15
N LEU A 148 0.81 12.65 14.84
CA LEU A 148 1.43 13.60 13.91
C LEU A 148 0.49 14.79 13.66
N TYR A 149 1.02 16.00 13.81
CA TYR A 149 0.31 17.27 13.61
C TYR A 149 -0.94 17.49 14.49
N PHE A 150 -0.99 16.82 15.64
CA PHE A 150 -2.12 16.86 16.58
C PHE A 150 -2.29 18.18 17.34
N ALA A 151 -1.22 18.93 17.61
CA ALA A 151 -1.32 20.18 18.35
C ALA A 151 -2.19 21.22 17.63
N ASN A 152 -2.06 21.30 16.29
CA ASN A 152 -2.86 22.20 15.47
C ASN A 152 -4.32 21.74 15.38
N PHE A 153 -4.56 20.44 15.42
CA PHE A 153 -5.89 19.84 15.48
C PHE A 153 -6.64 20.27 16.75
N LEU A 154 -6.02 20.07 17.92
CA LEU A 154 -6.66 20.30 19.21
C LEU A 154 -7.06 21.78 19.43
N ARG A 155 -6.39 22.73 18.78
CA ARG A 155 -6.73 24.16 18.85
C ARG A 155 -8.00 24.55 18.08
N ARG A 156 -8.50 23.71 17.17
CA ARG A 156 -9.60 24.05 16.26
C ARG A 156 -10.94 23.43 16.63
N ILE A 157 -10.94 22.45 17.53
CA ILE A 157 -12.14 21.74 17.94
C ILE A 157 -12.80 22.45 19.13
N ASP A 158 -14.13 22.33 19.22
CA ASP A 158 -14.88 22.85 20.36
C ASP A 158 -14.54 22.10 21.66
N LYS A 159 -14.77 22.76 22.80
CA LYS A 159 -14.40 22.23 24.13
C LYS A 159 -15.05 20.87 24.43
N PRO A 160 -16.35 20.63 24.16
CA PRO A 160 -16.94 19.30 24.28
C PRO A 160 -16.22 18.21 23.47
N THR A 161 -15.95 18.46 22.19
CA THR A 161 -15.24 17.52 21.31
C THR A 161 -13.81 17.25 21.79
N TYR A 162 -13.11 18.30 22.23
CA TYR A 162 -11.78 18.19 22.84
C TYR A 162 -11.79 17.25 24.05
N ASN A 163 -12.69 17.49 25.00
CA ASN A 163 -12.79 16.67 26.21
C ASN A 163 -13.09 15.20 25.90
N ASN A 164 -13.95 14.94 24.91
CA ASN A 164 -14.26 13.59 24.47
C ASN A 164 -13.01 12.89 23.88
N ILE A 165 -12.29 13.55 22.98
CA ILE A 165 -11.07 12.98 22.37
C ILE A 165 -10.00 12.72 23.42
N CYS A 166 -9.78 13.66 24.34
CA CYS A 166 -8.83 13.47 25.43
C CYS A 166 -9.19 12.26 26.29
N ARG A 167 -10.49 12.07 26.61
CA ARG A 167 -10.95 10.89 27.35
C ARG A 167 -10.64 9.60 26.60
N GLU A 168 -11.03 9.50 25.33
CA GLU A 168 -10.80 8.28 24.52
C GLU A 168 -9.31 7.97 24.36
N ILE A 169 -8.46 8.99 24.21
CA ILE A 169 -7.00 8.81 24.18
C ILE A 169 -6.49 8.28 25.52
N VAL A 170 -6.94 8.84 26.65
CA VAL A 170 -6.53 8.39 27.98
C VAL A 170 -6.96 6.94 28.23
N GLU A 171 -8.21 6.60 27.91
CA GLU A 171 -8.72 5.23 28.04
C GLU A 171 -7.96 4.25 27.14
N PHE A 172 -7.71 4.64 25.88
CA PHE A 172 -6.87 3.88 24.98
C PHE A 172 -5.47 3.67 25.56
N LEU A 173 -4.75 4.72 25.95
CA LEU A 173 -3.38 4.60 26.47
C LEU A 173 -3.34 3.73 27.73
N ALA A 174 -4.32 3.86 28.62
CA ALA A 174 -4.43 3.03 29.83
C ALA A 174 -4.64 1.54 29.52
N SER A 175 -5.29 1.21 28.39
CA SER A 175 -5.47 -0.18 27.95
C SER A 175 -4.18 -0.82 27.42
N GLN A 176 -3.19 -0.03 26.98
CA GLN A 176 -2.02 -0.54 26.28
C GLN A 176 -0.86 -0.84 27.24
N ARG A 177 -0.80 -2.08 27.74
CA ARG A 177 0.21 -2.54 28.72
C ARG A 177 1.67 -2.52 28.23
N HIS A 178 1.89 -2.57 26.91
CA HIS A 178 3.21 -2.69 26.30
C HIS A 178 3.64 -1.46 25.50
N LEU A 179 2.82 -0.41 25.51
CA LEU A 179 3.11 0.83 24.83
C LEU A 179 4.17 1.59 25.62
N LYS A 180 5.31 1.88 24.97
CA LYS A 180 6.39 2.70 25.52
C LYS A 180 6.20 4.16 25.18
#